data_AF-A0A3E4UTQ8-F1
#
_entry.id   AF-A0A3E4UTQ8-F1
#
_cell.length_a   1.000
_cell.length_b   1.000
_cell.length_c   1.000
_cell.angle_alpha   90.00
_cell.angle_beta   90.00
_cell.angle_gamma   90.00
#
_symmetry.space_group_name_H-M   'P 1'
#
loop_
_entity.id
_entity.type
_entity.pdbx_description
1 polymer ?
#
loop_
_entity_poly.entity_id
_entity_poly.type
_entity_poly.pdbx_seq_one_letter_code
_entity_poly.pdbx_strand_id
1 'polypeptide(L)'
;MSTKNKNPSTNTEISPMSDAHLLSETGTLLEYHPDKNEAIVQVDNSDKRFLYDKITLIFTGPTSQYKIDSSMVGEKIKFSYFNSTPTDKPTLDICLIEKFEK
;
A
#
# COMPACT_ATOMS: atom_id res chain seq x y z
N MET A 1 0.17 36.79 -41.81
CA MET A 1 0.82 35.49 -41.60
C MET A 1 1.71 35.60 -40.36
N SER A 2 1.19 35.23 -39.19
CA SER A 2 1.99 34.90 -38.00
C SER A 2 1.28 33.74 -37.31
N THR A 3 1.97 32.62 -37.24
CA THR A 3 1.46 31.30 -36.85
C THR A 3 1.22 31.18 -35.34
N LYS A 4 0.00 30.77 -34.99
CA LYS A 4 -0.40 29.74 -34.02
C LYS A 4 0.67 29.32 -32.97
N ASN A 5 0.41 29.58 -31.68
CA ASN A 5 0.09 28.54 -30.67
C ASN A 5 -0.01 29.15 -29.26
N LYS A 6 -1.20 29.11 -28.67
CA LYS A 6 -1.37 29.01 -27.20
C LYS A 6 -2.76 28.42 -26.95
N ASN A 7 -2.79 27.10 -26.89
CA ASN A 7 -3.91 26.31 -26.40
C ASN A 7 -3.33 25.42 -25.30
N PRO A 8 -4.11 24.93 -24.35
CA PRO A 8 -5.02 25.63 -23.44
C PRO A 8 -4.56 25.40 -21.98
N SER A 9 -5.33 25.87 -21.01
CA SER A 9 -5.14 25.60 -19.58
C SER A 9 -4.81 24.13 -19.28
N THR A 10 -3.60 23.86 -18.79
CA THR A 10 -3.35 22.63 -18.03
C THR A 10 -3.61 22.94 -16.57
N ASN A 11 -4.90 22.89 -16.18
CA ASN A 11 -5.23 22.28 -14.89
C ASN A 11 -4.82 20.80 -15.04
N THR A 12 -3.52 20.55 -14.91
CA THR A 12 -3.06 19.21 -14.59
C THR A 12 -3.52 19.05 -13.16
N GLU A 13 -4.70 18.47 -12.98
CA GLU A 13 -4.92 17.63 -11.81
C GLU A 13 -3.82 16.58 -11.90
N ILE A 14 -2.67 16.90 -11.30
CA ILE A 14 -1.61 15.94 -11.08
C ILE A 14 -2.29 14.94 -10.17
N SER A 15 -2.74 13.83 -10.74
CA SER A 15 -3.32 12.76 -9.95
C SER A 15 -2.30 12.47 -8.85
N PRO A 16 -2.67 12.58 -7.56
CA PRO A 16 -1.70 12.52 -6.45
C PRO A 16 -0.89 11.22 -6.39
N MET A 17 -1.23 10.24 -7.24
CA MET A 17 -0.50 9.00 -7.45
C MET A 17 0.77 9.14 -8.33
N SER A 18 0.95 10.23 -9.09
CA SER A 18 2.08 10.35 -10.03
C SER A 18 3.46 10.52 -9.37
N ASP A 19 3.52 11.05 -8.14
CA ASP A 19 4.75 11.22 -7.35
C ASP A 19 4.84 10.27 -6.15
N ALA A 20 3.89 9.34 -6.00
CA ALA A 20 3.90 8.39 -4.92
C ALA A 20 4.95 7.30 -5.21
N HIS A 21 6.15 7.43 -4.64
CA HIS A 21 7.10 6.32 -4.61
C HIS A 21 6.46 5.12 -3.91
N LEU A 22 6.39 3.99 -4.60
CA LEU A 22 5.97 2.73 -4.00
C LEU A 22 7.01 2.33 -2.96
N LEU A 23 6.61 2.32 -1.70
CA LEU A 23 7.43 1.86 -0.57
C LEU A 23 7.12 0.40 -0.30
N SER A 24 8.05 -0.31 0.32
CA SER A 24 7.83 -1.69 0.76
C SER A 24 8.32 -1.86 2.19
N GLU A 25 7.56 -2.59 3.00
CA GLU A 25 8.00 -3.05 4.32
C GLU A 25 7.73 -4.53 4.56
N THR A 26 8.29 -5.04 5.65
CA THR A 26 8.08 -6.40 6.14
C THR A 26 7.29 -6.39 7.44
N GLY A 27 6.47 -7.41 7.66
CA GLY A 27 5.77 -7.61 8.92
C GLY A 27 5.24 -9.03 9.06
N THR A 28 4.71 -9.34 10.23
CA THR A 28 4.06 -10.62 10.53
C THR A 28 2.56 -10.50 10.33
N LEU A 29 1.97 -11.38 9.51
CA LEU A 29 0.53 -11.42 9.32
C LEU A 29 -0.15 -11.95 10.59
N LEU A 30 -1.03 -11.16 11.19
CA LEU A 30 -1.77 -11.54 12.39
C LEU A 30 -3.17 -12.06 12.07
N GLU A 31 -3.87 -11.40 11.15
CA GLU A 31 -5.23 -11.75 10.77
C GLU A 31 -5.44 -11.51 9.27
N TYR A 32 -6.27 -12.33 8.64
CA TYR A 32 -6.66 -12.18 7.24
C TYR A 32 -8.18 -12.29 7.13
N HIS A 33 -8.81 -11.22 6.64
CA HIS A 33 -10.27 -11.04 6.53
C HIS A 33 -10.64 -10.89 5.05
N PRO A 34 -10.74 -12.00 4.28
CA PRO A 34 -11.00 -11.95 2.85
C PRO A 34 -12.39 -11.37 2.51
N ASP A 35 -13.34 -11.45 3.44
CA ASP A 35 -14.68 -10.86 3.35
C ASP A 35 -14.65 -9.33 3.37
N LYS A 36 -13.67 -8.75 4.06
CA LYS A 36 -13.48 -7.29 4.18
C LYS A 36 -12.40 -6.75 3.24
N ASN A 37 -11.69 -7.63 2.54
CA ASN A 37 -10.53 -7.26 1.75
C ASN A 37 -9.46 -6.58 2.63
N GLU A 38 -9.25 -7.13 3.83
CA GLU A 38 -8.33 -6.58 4.83
C GLU A 38 -7.39 -7.65 5.40
N ALA A 39 -6.20 -7.23 5.79
CA ALA A 39 -5.25 -8.02 6.56
C ALA A 39 -4.67 -7.18 7.69
N ILE A 40 -4.38 -7.79 8.83
CA ILE A 40 -3.78 -7.10 9.96
C ILE A 40 -2.35 -7.60 10.12
N VAL A 41 -1.41 -6.67 10.19
CA VAL A 41 0.03 -6.97 10.18
C VAL A 41 0.71 -6.28 11.35
N GLN A 42 1.58 -7.01 12.03
CA GLN A 42 2.57 -6.43 12.92
C GLN A 42 3.80 -6.05 12.10
N VAL A 43 4.09 -4.76 11.98
CA VAL A 43 5.21 -4.27 11.17
C VAL A 43 6.52 -4.57 11.89
N ASP A 44 7.51 -5.07 11.15
CA ASP A 44 8.88 -5.17 11.65
C ASP A 44 9.47 -3.74 11.68
N ASN A 45 9.22 -3.02 12.77
CA ASN A 45 9.48 -1.59 12.89
C ASN A 45 10.99 -1.28 13.07
N SER A 46 11.81 -1.58 12.07
CA SER A 46 13.20 -1.10 12.00
C SER A 46 13.30 0.33 11.49
N ASP A 47 12.26 0.81 10.81
CA ASP A 47 12.25 2.10 10.14
C ASP A 47 11.14 2.99 10.72
N LYS A 48 11.51 4.17 11.25
CA LYS A 48 10.61 5.10 11.99
C LYS A 48 9.49 5.72 11.15
N ARG A 49 9.24 5.20 9.95
CA ARG A 49 8.19 5.61 9.03
C ARG A 49 6.81 5.30 9.58
N PHE A 50 6.70 4.24 10.40
CA PHE A 50 5.49 3.87 11.10
C PHE A 50 5.58 4.22 12.59
N LEU A 51 4.63 5.04 13.05
CA LEU A 51 4.42 5.30 14.48
C LEU A 51 3.70 4.13 15.18
N TYR A 52 3.22 3.15 14.41
CA TYR A 52 2.39 2.05 14.88
C TYR A 52 3.04 0.71 14.56
N ASP A 53 3.10 -0.17 15.57
CA ASP A 53 3.62 -1.53 15.39
C ASP A 53 2.61 -2.47 14.74
N LYS A 54 1.32 -2.10 14.73
CA LYS A 54 0.22 -2.89 14.15
C LYS A 54 -0.56 -2.02 13.18
N ILE A 55 -0.76 -2.51 11.97
CA ILE A 55 -1.48 -1.82 10.90
C ILE A 55 -2.52 -2.74 10.24
N THR A 56 -3.56 -2.14 9.68
CA THR A 56 -4.52 -2.79 8.79
C THR A 56 -4.11 -2.48 7.35
N LEU A 57 -3.90 -3.52 6.57
CA LEU A 57 -3.72 -3.46 5.13
C LEU A 57 -5.07 -3.57 4.46
N ILE A 58 -5.42 -2.60 3.62
CA ILE A 58 -6.61 -2.60 2.78
C ILE A 58 -6.17 -2.92 1.36
N PHE A 59 -6.78 -3.96 0.78
CA PHE A 59 -6.51 -4.39 -0.58
C PHE A 59 -7.29 -3.52 -1.57
N THR A 60 -6.60 -2.85 -2.48
CA THR A 60 -7.21 -1.99 -3.52
C THR A 60 -7.68 -2.75 -4.77
N GLY A 61 -7.76 -4.08 -4.71
CA GLY A 61 -8.13 -4.96 -5.82
C GLY A 61 -8.69 -6.31 -5.34
N PRO A 62 -9.01 -7.25 -6.25
CA PRO A 62 -9.47 -8.58 -5.87
C PRO A 62 -8.44 -9.31 -4.99
N THR A 63 -8.87 -9.89 -3.86
CA THR A 63 -8.02 -10.68 -2.95
C THR A 63 -7.16 -11.72 -3.66
N SER A 64 -7.68 -12.33 -4.74
CA SER A 64 -7.00 -13.35 -5.55
C SER A 64 -5.71 -12.87 -6.24
N GLN A 65 -5.49 -11.56 -6.35
CA GLN A 65 -4.27 -10.99 -6.90
C GLN A 65 -3.15 -10.90 -5.86
N TYR A 66 -3.50 -10.93 -4.58
CA TYR A 66 -2.55 -10.90 -3.48
C TYR A 66 -2.17 -12.33 -3.12
N LYS A 67 -0.87 -12.61 -3.00
CA LYS A 67 -0.35 -13.94 -2.63
C LYS A 67 -0.49 -14.19 -1.12
N ILE A 68 -1.68 -13.97 -0.58
CA ILE A 68 -1.99 -14.09 0.85
C ILE A 68 -3.27 -14.87 1.07
N ASP A 69 -3.24 -15.77 2.03
CA ASP A 69 -4.40 -16.54 2.47
C ASP A 69 -4.33 -16.81 3.99
N SER A 70 -5.39 -17.41 4.54
CA SER A 70 -5.50 -17.67 5.97
C SER A 70 -4.41 -18.61 6.53
N SER A 71 -3.76 -19.42 5.70
CA SER A 71 -2.67 -20.30 6.14
C SER A 71 -1.36 -19.54 6.43
N MET A 72 -1.26 -18.31 5.95
CA MET A 72 -0.09 -17.45 6.15
C MET A 72 -0.14 -16.66 7.46
N VAL A 73 -1.19 -16.81 8.26
CA VAL A 73 -1.26 -16.18 9.59
C VAL A 73 -0.12 -16.70 10.47
N GLY A 74 0.66 -15.79 11.03
CA GLY A 74 1.90 -16.06 11.77
C GLY A 74 3.17 -16.02 10.92
N GLU A 75 3.06 -15.94 9.59
CA GLU A 75 4.21 -15.85 8.69
C GLU A 75 4.65 -14.41 8.45
N LYS A 76 5.91 -14.25 8.04
CA LYS A 76 6.43 -12.97 7.57
C LYS A 76 6.00 -12.69 6.13
N ILE A 77 5.56 -11.47 5.90
CA ILE A 77 5.12 -10.97 4.60
C ILE A 77 5.82 -9.65 4.27
N LYS A 78 6.08 -9.43 3.00
CA LYS A 78 6.42 -8.13 2.42
C LYS A 78 5.15 -7.49 1.90
N PHE A 79 4.95 -6.22 2.14
CA PHE A 79 3.84 -5.46 1.56
C PHE A 79 4.35 -4.14 1.00
N SER A 80 3.75 -3.71 -0.11
CA SER A 80 4.09 -2.46 -0.78
C SER A 80 2.91 -1.49 -0.77
N TYR A 81 3.19 -0.24 -0.39
CA TYR A 81 2.21 0.81 -0.17
C TYR A 81 2.64 2.11 -0.81
N PHE A 82 1.67 2.95 -1.16
CA PHE A 82 1.94 4.31 -1.60
C PHE A 82 1.98 5.26 -0.41
N ASN A 83 3.01 6.09 -0.32
CA ASN A 83 3.07 7.15 0.68
C ASN A 83 2.32 8.38 0.15
N SER A 84 0.99 8.34 0.17
CA SER A 84 0.18 9.48 -0.29
C SER A 84 -0.01 10.53 0.80
N THR A 85 0.13 10.18 2.08
CA THR A 85 0.17 11.08 3.25
C THR A 85 0.61 10.29 4.49
N PRO A 86 1.27 10.91 5.50
CA PRO A 86 1.42 10.31 6.81
C PRO A 86 0.02 10.03 7.36
N THR A 87 -0.36 8.77 7.37
CA THR A 87 -1.66 8.36 7.90
C THR A 87 -1.53 8.34 9.41
N ASP A 88 -2.16 9.31 10.08
CA ASP A 88 -2.38 9.28 11.54
C ASP A 88 -3.19 8.04 11.96
N LYS A 89 -3.68 7.24 11.00
CA LYS A 89 -4.39 5.98 11.22
C LYS A 89 -3.49 4.78 10.95
N PRO A 90 -3.68 3.67 11.65
CA PRO A 90 -2.94 2.42 11.42
C PRO A 90 -3.50 1.69 10.19
N THR A 91 -3.63 2.34 9.04
CA THR A 91 -4.30 1.80 7.86
C THR A 91 -3.52 2.15 6.60
N LEU A 92 -3.22 1.16 5.75
CA LEU A 92 -2.50 1.34 4.49
C LEU A 92 -3.26 0.75 3.31
N ASP A 93 -3.31 1.50 2.23
CA ASP A 93 -3.77 1.00 0.93
C ASP A 93 -2.61 0.27 0.24
N ILE A 94 -2.80 -1.02 0.01
CA ILE A 94 -1.74 -1.93 -0.46
C ILE A 94 -1.96 -2.37 -1.89
N CYS A 95 -0.88 -2.31 -2.67
CA CYS A 95 -0.87 -2.73 -4.06
C CYS A 95 -0.22 -4.09 -4.29
N LEU A 96 0.68 -4.52 -3.41
CA LEU A 96 1.35 -5.82 -3.54
C LEU A 96 1.61 -6.42 -2.15
N ILE A 97 1.31 -7.72 -1.99
CA ILE A 97 1.77 -8.52 -0.85
C ILE A 97 2.50 -9.76 -1.38
N GLU A 98 3.68 -10.00 -0.81
CA GLU A 98 4.51 -11.17 -1.08
C GLU A 98 4.79 -11.94 0.22
N LYS A 99 4.71 -13.27 0.17
CA LYS A 99 5.19 -14.12 1.26
C LYS A 99 6.72 -14.11 1.26
N PHE A 100 7.33 -13.94 2.43
CA PHE A 100 8.74 -14.32 2.57
C PHE A 100 8.81 -15.84 2.72
N GLU A 101 9.21 -16.54 1.66
CA GLU A 101 9.59 -17.94 1.78
C GLU A 101 10.92 -18.03 2.53
N LYS A 102 11.00 -18.95 3.51
CA LYS A 102 12.22 -19.26 4.25
C LYS A 102 13.17 -20.10 3.41
#